data_AF-N8ZAA1-F1
#
_entry.id   AF-N8ZAA1-F1
#
_cell.length_a   1.000
_cell.length_b   1.000
_cell.length_c   1.000
_cell.angle_alpha   90.00
_cell.angle_beta   90.00
_cell.angle_gamma   90.00
#
_symmetry.space_group_name_H-M   'P 1'
#
loop_
_entity.id
_entity.type
_entity.pdbx_description
1 polymer ?
#
loop_
_entity_poly.entity_id
_entity_poly.type
_entity_poly.pdbx_seq_one_letter_code
_entity_poly.pdbx_strand_id
1 'polypeptide(L)'
;GCEFGSERAKKKSWEHIVNDIRITSLDNIALCCVGCNASKGSKDLVTWFNSNNAKKRGITSETIADVVKSALNLKNSPIVQ
;
A
#
# COMPACT_ATOMS: atom_id res chain seq x y z
N GLY A 1 3.09 9.62 1.14
CA GLY A 1 3.45 8.26 1.57
C GLY A 1 4.24 8.39 2.85
N CYS A 2 4.32 7.34 3.67
CA CYS A 2 5.03 7.44 4.94
C CYS A 2 6.54 7.47 4.71
N GLU A 3 7.21 8.48 5.25
CA GLU A 3 8.67 8.57 5.26
C GLU A 3 9.27 7.48 6.17
N PHE A 4 10.34 6.84 5.70
CA PHE A 4 11.03 5.81 6.46
C PHE A 4 11.92 6.40 7.55
N GLY A 5 12.12 5.65 8.64
CA GLY A 5 12.91 6.11 9.78
C GLY A 5 13.35 4.98 10.70
N SER A 6 14.04 5.34 11.79
CA SER A 6 14.55 4.42 12.81
C SER A 6 13.46 3.85 13.71
N GLU A 7 12.39 4.61 13.97
CA GLU A 7 11.23 4.18 14.75
C GLU A 7 10.59 2.93 14.15
N ARG A 8 10.19 1.97 15.00
CA ARG A 8 9.65 0.67 14.52
C ARG A 8 8.51 0.86 13.51
N ALA A 9 7.59 1.78 13.77
CA ALA A 9 6.46 2.06 12.88
C ALA A 9 6.85 2.71 11.53
N LYS A 10 8.07 3.23 11.40
CA LYS A 10 8.63 3.82 10.17
C LYS A 10 9.70 2.93 9.52
N LYS A 11 10.08 1.80 10.14
CA LYS A 11 11.00 0.85 9.52
C LYS A 11 10.39 0.23 8.27
N LYS A 12 11.24 -0.03 7.28
CA LYS A 12 10.91 -0.71 6.02
C LYS A 12 10.52 -2.17 6.27
N SER A 13 9.49 -2.64 5.58
CA SER A 13 9.05 -4.03 5.53
C SER A 13 8.45 -4.36 4.16
N TRP A 14 8.59 -5.61 3.72
CA TRP A 14 7.94 -6.13 2.52
C TRP A 14 6.70 -6.93 2.92
N GLU A 15 5.58 -6.70 2.23
CA GLU A 15 4.31 -7.35 2.56
C GLU A 15 3.53 -7.69 1.30
N HIS A 16 2.70 -8.73 1.40
CA HIS A 16 1.65 -8.96 0.42
C HIS A 16 0.55 -7.89 0.50
N ILE A 17 0.15 -7.33 -0.64
CA ILE A 17 -0.92 -6.32 -0.70
C ILE A 17 -2.30 -6.98 -0.66
N VAL A 18 -2.44 -8.18 -1.22
CA VAL A 18 -3.61 -9.07 -1.06
C VAL A 18 -3.23 -10.20 -0.10
N ASN A 19 -4.06 -10.40 0.94
CA ASN A 19 -3.85 -11.41 1.97
C ASN A 19 -4.31 -12.81 1.50
N ASP A 20 -3.84 -13.26 0.34
CA ASP A 20 -4.09 -14.61 -0.20
C ASP A 20 -2.74 -15.30 -0.43
N ILE A 21 -2.50 -16.38 0.34
CA ILE A 21 -1.24 -17.14 0.32
C ILE A 21 -0.93 -17.79 -1.03
N ARG A 22 -1.91 -17.89 -1.92
CA ARG A 22 -1.74 -18.46 -3.26
C ARG A 22 -1.11 -17.46 -4.23
N ILE A 23 -1.13 -16.17 -3.90
CA ILE A 23 -0.62 -15.10 -4.77
C ILE A 23 0.81 -14.75 -4.35
N THR A 24 1.78 -15.46 -4.91
CA THR A 24 3.21 -15.37 -4.57
C THR A 24 4.04 -14.54 -5.55
N SER A 25 3.39 -13.94 -6.55
CA SER A 25 4.08 -13.12 -7.56
C SER A 25 4.54 -11.78 -6.99
N LEU A 26 5.58 -11.20 -7.62
CA LEU A 26 6.07 -9.86 -7.27
C LEU A 26 4.99 -8.77 -7.45
N ASP A 27 4.01 -9.00 -8.32
CA ASP A 27 2.86 -8.12 -8.53
C ASP A 27 1.90 -8.06 -7.33
N ASN A 28 2.18 -8.81 -6.27
CA ASN A 28 1.47 -8.77 -5.00
C ASN A 28 2.35 -8.31 -3.83
N ILE A 29 3.62 -7.94 -4.04
CA ILE A 29 4.56 -7.58 -2.96
C ILE A 29 4.90 -6.09 -3.05
N ALA A 30 4.74 -5.36 -1.94
CA ALA A 30 5.09 -3.94 -1.86
C ALA A 30 6.06 -3.66 -0.71
N LEU A 31 7.02 -2.76 -0.94
CA LEU A 31 7.79 -2.15 0.15
C LEU A 31 6.91 -1.11 0.84
N CYS A 32 6.78 -1.21 2.16
CA CYS A 32 6.05 -0.25 2.97
C CYS A 32 6.73 -0.07 4.33
N CYS A 33 6.11 0.72 5.22
CA CYS A 33 6.55 0.80 6.61
C CYS A 33 5.71 -0.14 7.49
N VAL A 34 6.32 -0.63 8.57
CA VAL A 34 5.67 -1.53 9.54
C VAL A 34 4.34 -0.95 10.06
N GLY A 35 4.27 0.37 10.29
CA GLY A 35 3.05 1.01 10.80
C GLY A 35 1.89 1.00 9.79
N CYS A 36 2.17 1.17 8.50
CA CYS A 36 1.15 1.04 7.46
C CYS A 36 0.69 -0.41 7.32
N ASN A 37 1.61 -1.38 7.36
CA ASN A 37 1.30 -2.82 7.32
C ASN A 37 0.42 -3.22 8.51
N ALA A 38 0.78 -2.80 9.73
CA ALA A 38 -0.03 -3.04 10.93
C ALA A 38 -1.43 -2.41 10.80
N SER A 39 -1.52 -1.19 10.25
CA SER A 39 -2.81 -0.54 10.00
C SER A 39 -3.67 -1.26 8.95
N LYS A 40 -3.04 -1.91 7.96
CA LYS A 40 -3.73 -2.77 6.98
C LYS A 40 -4.25 -4.03 7.67
N GLY A 41 -3.36 -4.81 8.26
CA GLY A 41 -3.69 -6.08 8.88
C GLY A 41 -4.49 -6.97 7.92
N SER A 42 -5.64 -7.47 8.39
CA SER A 42 -6.54 -8.33 7.61
C SER A 42 -7.48 -7.58 6.66
N LYS A 43 -7.50 -6.24 6.65
CA LYS A 43 -8.38 -5.47 5.75
C LYS A 43 -8.02 -5.76 4.30
N ASP A 44 -9.04 -5.77 3.44
CA ASP A 44 -8.81 -5.72 2.00
C ASP A 44 -8.15 -4.39 1.61
N LEU A 45 -7.53 -4.38 0.43
CA LEU A 45 -6.67 -3.28 -0.02
C LEU A 45 -7.46 -1.98 -0.19
N VAL A 46 -8.70 -2.06 -0.71
CA VAL A 46 -9.56 -0.89 -0.96
C VAL A 46 -10.02 -0.28 0.36
N THR A 47 -10.48 -1.11 1.31
CA THR A 47 -10.90 -0.68 2.64
C THR A 47 -9.74 -0.04 3.41
N TRP A 48 -8.54 -0.64 3.35
CA TRP A 48 -7.37 -0.04 3.99
C TRP A 48 -6.98 1.30 3.35
N PHE A 49 -6.91 1.37 2.03
CA PHE A 49 -6.54 2.58 1.29
C PHE A 49 -7.47 3.76 1.64
N ASN A 50 -8.76 3.51 1.78
CA ASN A 50 -9.75 4.53 2.11
C ASN A 50 -9.84 4.87 3.61
N SER A 51 -9.13 4.12 4.47
CA SER A 51 -9.21 4.29 5.93
C SER A 51 -8.56 5.57 6.44
N ASN A 52 -9.06 6.09 7.57
CA ASN A 52 -8.50 7.28 8.22
C ASN A 52 -7.03 7.12 8.64
N ASN A 53 -6.62 5.90 9.05
CA ASN A 53 -5.23 5.65 9.45
C ASN A 53 -4.27 5.70 8.26
N ALA A 54 -4.67 5.17 7.10
CA ALA A 54 -3.88 5.28 5.88
C ALA A 54 -3.74 6.75 5.48
N LYS A 55 -4.85 7.51 5.43
CA LYS A 55 -4.86 8.94 5.09
C LYS A 55 -3.99 9.77 6.04
N LYS A 56 -4.10 9.56 7.36
CA LYS A 56 -3.26 10.23 8.38
C LYS A 56 -1.76 9.96 8.21
N ARG A 57 -1.39 8.85 7.59
CA ARG A 57 0.00 8.50 7.26
C ARG A 57 0.43 8.98 5.87
N GLY A 58 -0.39 9.83 5.24
CA GLY A 58 -0.13 10.39 3.92
C GLY A 58 -0.20 9.35 2.80
N ILE A 59 -0.99 8.27 2.96
CA ILE A 59 -1.27 7.32 1.89
C ILE A 59 -2.32 7.92 0.95
N THR A 60 -1.94 8.12 -0.31
CA THR A 60 -2.76 8.67 -1.39
C THR A 60 -2.43 7.95 -2.70
N SER A 61 -3.23 8.14 -3.76
CA SER A 61 -2.98 7.58 -5.10
C SER A 61 -1.60 7.92 -5.66
N GLU A 62 -1.06 9.09 -5.33
CA GLU A 62 0.23 9.58 -5.83
C GLU A 62 1.41 8.97 -5.08
N THR A 63 1.17 8.51 -3.85
CA THR A 63 2.25 8.18 -2.92
C THR A 63 2.34 6.71 -2.54
N ILE A 64 1.39 5.89 -3.00
CA ILE A 64 1.47 4.42 -2.94
C ILE A 64 2.38 3.87 -4.04
N ALA A 65 2.92 2.68 -3.80
CA ALA A 65 3.72 1.95 -4.78
C ALA A 65 2.88 1.57 -6.02
N ASP A 66 3.51 1.44 -7.18
CA ASP A 66 2.81 1.16 -8.44
C ASP A 66 2.12 -0.20 -8.47
N VAL A 67 2.63 -1.18 -7.72
CA VAL A 67 1.98 -2.47 -7.52
C VAL A 67 0.61 -2.32 -6.82
N VAL A 68 0.53 -1.44 -5.82
CA VAL A 68 -0.73 -1.09 -5.13
C VAL A 68 -1.67 -0.34 -6.06
N LYS A 69 -1.17 0.60 -6.87
CA LYS A 69 -1.98 1.31 -7.87
C LYS A 69 -2.59 0.34 -8.88
N SER A 70 -1.80 -0.63 -9.33
CA SER A 70 -2.23 -1.65 -10.30
C SER A 70 -3.33 -2.52 -9.69
N ALA A 71 -3.16 -3.00 -8.45
CA ALA A 71 -4.15 -3.81 -7.77
C ALA A 71 -5.45 -3.06 -7.42
N LEU A 72 -5.38 -1.74 -7.21
CA LEU A 72 -6.56 -0.88 -7.02
C LEU A 72 -7.21 -0.44 -8.34
N ASN A 73 -6.69 -0.88 -9.49
CA ASN A 73 -7.09 -0.41 -10.82
C ASN A 73 -7.04 1.12 -10.95
N LEU A 74 -6.12 1.77 -10.23
CA LEU A 74 -5.86 3.22 -10.33
C LEU A 74 -4.99 3.55 -11.55
N LYS A 75 -4.44 2.53 -12.22
CA LYS A 75 -3.95 2.68 -13.58
C LYS A 75 -5.18 2.70 -14.49
N ASN A 76 -5.66 3.89 -14.82
CA ASN A 76 -6.12 4.31 -16.16
C ASN A 76 -6.90 5.64 -16.11
N SER A 77 -6.31 6.70 -16.69
CA SER A 77 -6.98 7.49 -17.73
C SER A 77 -5.89 8.14 -18.58
N PRO A 78 -5.93 8.04 -19.92
CA PRO A 78 -4.99 8.75 -20.77
C PRO A 78 -5.08 10.23 -20.41
N ILE A 79 -3.93 10.87 -20.19
CA ILE A 79 -3.88 12.32 -20.35
C ILE A 79 -4.33 12.55 -21.78
N VAL A 80 -5.46 13.24 -21.90
CA VAL A 80 -6.07 13.67 -23.16
C VAL A 80 -5.00 14.39 -23.99
N GLN A 81 -4.91 13.99 -25.26
CA GLN A 81 -4.31 14.63 -26.45
C GLN A 81 -3.22 15.69 -26.25
#